data_AF-A0A8H5FIU3-F1
#
_entry.id   AF-A0A8H5FIU3-F1
#
_cell.length_a   1.000
_cell.length_b   1.000
_cell.length_c   1.000
_cell.angle_alpha   90.00
_cell.angle_beta   90.00
_cell.angle_gamma   90.00
#
_symmetry.space_group_name_H-M   'P 1'
#
loop_
_entity.id
_entity.type
_entity.pdbx_description
1 polymer ?
#
loop_
_entity_poly.entity_id
_entity_poly.type
_entity_poly.pdbx_seq_one_letter_code
_entity_poly.pdbx_strand_id
1 'polypeptide(L)'
;MDSPVLFEVQTVHSEASAPPTGTHRGHLRQSVLGSWPLPSIMENAHTGHPTASGFLLEDWIDTTTTGMANDASASSASYSQAGQASWGFHLPQNPKSGANGYSLKAAIPQMPDGNANQGVLQSDSFYLDGQKTNENAAQPQAVLTWDEQTAKSLTLSTAFQEVPTSPNLPRPDIILVSSDRVVFYVDQQILLKHSNNCFGGLLPLTAKGKAERVRQLADVSSSDLNIILHLLYNLDPTQYQTPLTSIISAIDHLPKYGYIPKSLLTSRSFLYKVLLFYTPLYPLRLYLLCGKHDLYELAVAVSSNTLSTDLSSLTDDDAERMGSVYLGRLFRLHRSRIATLKASLMPPPALHNPTKECGFENQRVLSSAWMMATAYLLWSAKPDTSTSAIRGVFNSMTKHITCRDCCKGRDDRINKIVINWSLSKCTI
;
A
#
# COMPACT_ATOMS: atom_id res chain seq x y z
N MET A 1 51.36 52.10 -25.69
CA MET A 1 50.38 51.43 -26.55
C MET A 1 50.10 50.09 -25.91
N ASP A 2 49.58 50.09 -24.69
CA ASP A 2 48.16 50.26 -24.30
C ASP A 2 47.53 48.87 -24.22
N SER A 3 47.49 48.27 -23.04
CA SER A 3 46.46 48.41 -22.00
C SER A 3 45.13 47.71 -22.34
N PRO A 4 44.56 46.93 -21.39
CA PRO A 4 43.30 46.20 -21.54
C PRO A 4 42.08 47.10 -21.24
N VAL A 5 40.93 46.75 -21.81
CA VAL A 5 39.65 47.44 -21.59
C VAL A 5 38.93 46.88 -20.37
N LEU A 6 38.59 47.81 -19.47
CA LEU A 6 37.73 47.73 -18.30
C LEU A 6 36.26 47.38 -18.63
N PHE A 7 35.57 46.79 -17.66
CA PHE A 7 34.31 47.39 -17.21
C PHE A 7 34.26 47.43 -15.68
N GLU A 8 34.06 48.65 -15.21
CA GLU A 8 34.00 49.16 -13.84
C GLU A 8 32.53 49.30 -13.45
N VAL A 9 32.13 48.92 -12.23
CA VAL A 9 31.13 49.70 -11.46
C VAL A 9 31.50 49.67 -9.97
N GLN A 10 32.03 50.82 -9.58
CA GLN A 10 32.23 51.48 -8.30
C GLN A 10 31.48 50.98 -7.05
N THR A 11 32.27 50.77 -6.00
CA THR A 11 31.95 51.06 -4.59
C THR A 11 32.66 52.33 -4.15
N VAL A 12 31.99 53.21 -3.40
CA VAL A 12 32.58 54.29 -2.58
C VAL A 12 31.74 54.32 -1.28
N HIS A 13 32.27 53.81 -0.16
CA HIS A 13 32.98 54.53 0.93
C HIS A 13 32.11 55.60 1.63
N SER A 14 32.09 55.77 2.95
CA SER A 14 32.99 55.33 4.03
C SER A 14 32.37 55.66 5.41
N GLU A 15 32.86 54.98 6.45
CA GLU A 15 33.15 55.47 7.83
C GLU A 15 32.01 56.03 8.71
N ALA A 16 31.96 55.89 10.05
CA ALA A 16 32.78 55.26 11.08
C ALA A 16 31.98 55.28 12.41
N SER A 17 32.51 54.59 13.42
CA SER A 17 32.27 54.75 14.89
C SER A 17 31.32 53.77 15.59
N ALA A 18 31.91 52.96 16.47
CA ALA A 18 31.33 52.39 17.69
C ALA A 18 31.73 53.28 18.90
N PRO A 19 31.41 52.99 20.20
CA PRO A 19 30.49 52.04 20.88
C PRO A 19 29.53 52.84 21.85
N PRO A 20 28.92 52.38 22.99
CA PRO A 20 29.00 51.08 23.72
C PRO A 20 27.69 50.48 24.33
N THR A 21 27.84 49.23 24.82
CA THR A 21 27.20 48.54 25.98
C THR A 21 25.68 48.64 26.23
N GLY A 22 25.01 47.48 26.33
CA GLY A 22 23.71 47.37 27.02
C GLY A 22 23.06 46.00 26.91
N THR A 23 22.94 45.30 28.03
CA THR A 23 22.37 43.97 28.26
C THR A 23 20.84 43.88 28.13
N HIS A 24 20.37 42.67 27.80
CA HIS A 24 19.13 41.97 28.25
C HIS A 24 18.07 41.53 27.21
N ARG A 25 17.92 40.20 27.17
CA ARG A 25 16.68 39.37 27.11
C ARG A 25 15.56 39.73 26.12
N GLY A 26 15.22 38.73 25.30
CA GLY A 26 13.83 38.22 25.25
C GLY A 26 13.22 38.00 23.86
N HIS A 27 12.75 36.77 23.65
CA HIS A 27 11.71 36.34 22.70
C HIS A 27 12.04 36.21 21.20
N LEU A 28 12.51 35.01 20.84
CA LEU A 28 12.29 34.42 19.51
C LEU A 28 10.93 33.72 19.47
N ARG A 29 10.19 34.04 18.40
CA ARG A 29 8.90 33.47 17.99
C ARG A 29 9.04 31.98 17.67
N GLN A 30 8.18 31.14 18.26
CA GLN A 30 7.86 29.81 17.72
C GLN A 30 6.55 29.91 16.94
N SER A 31 6.61 29.48 15.68
CA SER A 31 5.48 29.23 14.81
C SER A 31 4.82 27.88 15.14
N VAL A 32 3.50 27.92 15.20
CA VAL A 32 2.57 26.84 15.52
C VAL A 32 2.45 25.87 14.34
N LEU A 33 2.69 24.58 14.56
CA LEU A 33 2.17 23.49 13.73
C LEU A 33 1.21 22.66 14.58
N GLY A 34 -0.05 22.65 14.15
CA GLY A 34 -1.18 22.07 14.86
C GLY A 34 -1.13 20.55 14.93
N SER A 35 -1.34 20.05 16.15
CA SER A 35 -1.60 18.65 16.47
C SER A 35 -3.00 18.23 16.03
N TRP A 36 -3.14 17.05 15.44
CA TRP A 36 -4.42 16.37 15.27
C TRP A 36 -4.60 15.34 16.41
N PRO A 37 -5.78 15.24 17.04
CA PRO A 37 -6.00 14.34 18.16
C PRO A 37 -6.34 12.91 17.72
N LEU A 38 -5.78 11.92 18.43
CA LEU A 38 -6.14 10.50 18.39
C LEU A 38 -7.48 10.27 19.13
N PRO A 39 -8.39 9.41 18.65
CA PRO A 39 -9.53 8.97 19.44
C PRO A 39 -9.12 7.82 20.39
N SER A 40 -9.56 7.95 21.65
CA SER A 40 -9.46 6.94 22.70
C SER A 40 -10.40 5.77 22.40
N ILE A 41 -9.90 4.54 22.47
CA ILE A 41 -10.69 3.31 22.37
C ILE A 41 -10.95 2.80 23.78
N MET A 42 -12.23 2.72 24.16
CA MET A 42 -12.68 1.98 25.34
C MET A 42 -12.64 0.48 25.07
N GLU A 43 -12.05 -0.22 26.02
CA GLU A 43 -12.08 -1.67 26.23
C GLU A 43 -13.52 -2.17 26.39
N ASN A 44 -13.87 -3.26 25.69
CA ASN A 44 -14.78 -4.26 26.21
C ASN A 44 -14.48 -5.62 25.57
N ALA A 45 -14.07 -6.55 26.41
CA ALA A 45 -13.72 -7.93 26.07
C ALA A 45 -14.98 -8.81 26.07
N HIS A 46 -15.21 -9.56 24.98
CA HIS A 46 -15.98 -10.80 25.02
C HIS A 46 -15.33 -11.85 24.12
N THR A 47 -15.09 -13.00 24.72
CA THR A 47 -14.40 -14.20 24.24
C THR A 47 -15.29 -15.02 23.32
N GLY A 48 -14.79 -15.43 22.16
CA GLY A 48 -15.38 -16.44 21.30
C GLY A 48 -14.36 -17.00 20.31
N HIS A 49 -14.07 -18.30 20.42
CA HIS A 49 -13.18 -19.08 19.55
C HIS A 49 -13.63 -19.05 18.06
N PRO A 50 -12.71 -19.06 17.07
CA PRO A 50 -13.08 -19.17 15.67
C PRO A 50 -13.06 -20.64 15.20
N THR A 51 -14.17 -21.10 14.62
CA THR A 51 -14.18 -22.28 13.75
C THR A 51 -13.79 -21.88 12.33
N ALA A 52 -12.79 -22.57 11.80
CA ALA A 52 -12.34 -22.44 10.42
C ALA A 52 -13.48 -22.79 9.44
N SER A 53 -13.78 -21.89 8.52
CA SER A 53 -14.51 -22.21 7.29
C SER A 53 -13.72 -21.61 6.13
N GLY A 54 -13.33 -22.49 5.22
CA GLY A 54 -12.54 -22.17 4.04
C GLY A 54 -13.26 -21.18 3.15
N PHE A 55 -12.49 -20.21 2.65
CA PHE A 55 -12.95 -19.21 1.70
C PHE A 55 -12.98 -19.86 0.31
N LEU A 56 -14.16 -20.08 -0.25
CA LEU A 56 -14.33 -20.59 -1.63
C LEU A 56 -14.45 -19.40 -2.59
N LEU A 57 -13.73 -19.49 -3.71
CA LEU A 57 -13.61 -18.46 -4.75
C LEU A 57 -14.93 -18.18 -5.51
N GLU A 58 -15.95 -19.03 -5.32
CA GLU A 58 -17.23 -19.02 -6.05
C GLU A 58 -18.28 -18.04 -5.49
N ASP A 59 -18.10 -17.49 -4.28
CA ASP A 59 -19.03 -16.49 -3.70
C ASP A 59 -18.91 -15.08 -4.34
N TRP A 60 -18.05 -14.92 -5.36
CA TRP A 60 -17.70 -13.61 -5.92
C TRP A 60 -18.65 -13.10 -7.04
N ILE A 61 -19.51 -13.96 -7.59
CA ILE A 61 -20.33 -13.60 -8.77
C ILE A 61 -21.77 -13.18 -8.44
N ASP A 62 -22.41 -13.66 -7.37
CA ASP A 62 -23.86 -13.44 -7.14
C ASP A 62 -24.22 -12.79 -5.80
N THR A 63 -23.86 -11.52 -5.60
CA THR A 63 -24.48 -10.73 -4.52
C THR A 63 -24.78 -9.29 -4.94
N THR A 64 -25.72 -9.14 -5.87
CA THR A 64 -26.38 -7.84 -6.12
C THR A 64 -27.88 -7.94 -6.38
N THR A 65 -28.57 -9.04 -6.00
CA THR A 65 -30.01 -9.13 -6.29
C THR A 65 -30.79 -9.99 -5.30
N THR A 66 -30.86 -9.59 -4.03
CA THR A 66 -31.97 -10.00 -3.14
C THR A 66 -32.02 -9.11 -1.92
N GLY A 67 -33.11 -8.38 -1.74
CA GLY A 67 -33.36 -7.65 -0.49
C GLY A 67 -34.27 -6.44 -0.59
N MET A 68 -35.42 -6.52 -1.26
CA MET A 68 -36.58 -5.64 -0.98
C MET A 68 -37.87 -6.39 -1.31
N ALA A 69 -38.40 -7.13 -0.34
CA ALA A 69 -39.81 -7.51 -0.27
C ALA A 69 -40.22 -7.63 1.20
N ASN A 70 -41.38 -7.06 1.50
CA ASN A 70 -42.15 -7.03 2.75
C ASN A 70 -41.76 -5.96 3.77
N ASP A 71 -42.50 -4.84 3.73
CA ASP A 71 -43.50 -4.56 4.77
C ASP A 71 -44.54 -3.56 4.28
N ALA A 72 -45.81 -3.95 4.41
CA ALA A 72 -46.98 -3.14 4.13
C ALA A 72 -47.80 -3.00 5.42
N SER A 73 -47.89 -1.79 5.96
CA SER A 73 -49.10 -1.33 6.66
C SER A 73 -49.07 0.20 6.90
N ALA A 74 -49.98 0.87 6.18
CA ALA A 74 -50.79 2.03 6.57
C ALA A 74 -50.14 3.31 7.15
N SER A 75 -50.14 4.37 6.34
CA SER A 75 -50.89 5.59 6.66
C SER A 75 -51.10 6.45 5.41
N SER A 76 -52.36 6.72 5.11
CA SER A 76 -52.90 7.49 3.99
C SER A 76 -52.57 8.98 4.07
N ALA A 77 -52.00 9.54 3.00
CA ALA A 77 -52.23 10.93 2.60
C ALA A 77 -52.09 11.04 1.08
N SER A 78 -53.20 11.40 0.46
CA SER A 78 -53.47 11.54 -0.97
C SER A 78 -52.57 12.56 -1.68
N TYR A 79 -51.92 12.14 -2.78
CA TYR A 79 -51.52 13.03 -3.86
C TYR A 79 -51.76 12.35 -5.21
N SER A 80 -52.39 13.12 -6.10
CA SER A 80 -52.95 12.77 -7.39
C SER A 80 -51.90 12.38 -8.45
N GLN A 81 -52.30 11.40 -9.28
CA GLN A 81 -51.66 10.93 -10.51
C GLN A 81 -51.13 12.07 -11.40
N ALA A 82 -49.88 11.93 -11.84
CA ALA A 82 -49.40 12.53 -13.08
C ALA A 82 -48.34 11.62 -13.73
N GLY A 83 -48.75 11.00 -14.85
CA GLY A 83 -47.93 10.67 -16.03
C GLY A 83 -46.67 9.84 -15.85
N GLN A 84 -46.78 8.51 -16.01
CA GLN A 84 -45.69 7.68 -16.50
C GLN A 84 -45.38 8.07 -17.94
N ALA A 85 -44.20 8.65 -18.20
CA ALA A 85 -43.63 8.76 -19.53
C ALA A 85 -42.42 7.82 -19.62
N SER A 86 -42.62 6.71 -20.31
CA SER A 86 -41.59 5.81 -20.82
C SER A 86 -40.71 6.58 -21.81
N TRP A 87 -39.40 6.61 -21.60
CA TRP A 87 -38.45 7.17 -22.56
C TRP A 87 -37.41 6.11 -22.91
N GLY A 88 -37.59 5.52 -24.11
CA GLY A 88 -36.62 4.66 -24.75
C GLY A 88 -35.38 5.44 -25.17
N PHE A 89 -34.21 4.86 -24.93
CA PHE A 89 -32.94 5.41 -25.35
C PHE A 89 -32.72 5.13 -26.84
N HIS A 90 -32.71 6.18 -27.67
CA HIS A 90 -32.08 6.15 -28.99
C HIS A 90 -30.74 6.91 -28.93
N LEU A 91 -29.65 6.16 -29.09
CA LEU A 91 -28.32 6.72 -29.35
C LEU A 91 -28.28 7.33 -30.76
N PRO A 92 -27.63 8.48 -30.97
CA PRO A 92 -27.49 9.05 -32.31
C PRO A 92 -26.47 8.26 -33.13
N GLN A 93 -26.88 7.87 -34.34
CA GLN A 93 -26.00 7.35 -35.39
C GLN A 93 -25.17 8.50 -36.00
N ASN A 94 -23.87 8.27 -36.18
CA ASN A 94 -22.95 9.16 -36.88
C ASN A 94 -22.84 8.74 -38.37
N PRO A 95 -22.73 9.65 -39.36
CA PRO A 95 -22.68 9.27 -40.77
C PRO A 95 -21.28 8.86 -41.23
N LYS A 96 -21.29 8.04 -42.28
CA LYS A 96 -20.19 7.28 -42.89
C LYS A 96 -19.18 8.14 -43.66
N SER A 97 -17.90 7.77 -43.56
CA SER A 97 -16.92 7.63 -44.68
C SER A 97 -15.58 7.18 -44.06
N GLY A 98 -14.80 6.23 -44.55
CA GLY A 98 -14.80 5.48 -45.80
C GLY A 98 -13.89 4.25 -45.66
N ALA A 99 -13.89 3.46 -46.72
CA ALA A 99 -13.33 2.12 -46.83
C ALA A 99 -11.85 1.97 -46.43
N ASN A 100 -11.52 0.83 -45.81
CA ASN A 100 -10.53 -0.12 -46.33
C ASN A 100 -10.75 -1.48 -45.67
N GLY A 101 -10.99 -2.48 -46.50
CA GLY A 101 -11.33 -3.84 -46.09
C GLY A 101 -10.09 -4.68 -45.79
N TYR A 102 -10.17 -5.46 -44.72
CA TYR A 102 -9.35 -6.65 -44.52
C TYR A 102 -10.27 -7.76 -44.03
N SER A 103 -10.29 -8.84 -44.80
CA SER A 103 -11.08 -10.05 -44.60
C SER A 103 -10.45 -10.90 -43.49
N LEU A 104 -11.24 -11.28 -42.48
CA LEU A 104 -10.89 -12.33 -41.53
C LEU A 104 -11.89 -13.47 -41.70
N LYS A 105 -11.46 -14.52 -42.42
CA LYS A 105 -12.13 -15.82 -42.47
C LYS A 105 -11.96 -16.50 -41.12
N ALA A 106 -13.09 -16.91 -40.55
CA ALA A 106 -13.16 -17.84 -39.44
C ALA A 106 -12.59 -19.20 -39.84
N ALA A 107 -11.74 -19.78 -38.99
CA ALA A 107 -11.33 -21.18 -39.06
C ALA A 107 -11.83 -21.89 -37.80
N ILE A 108 -12.78 -22.80 -38.02
CA ILE A 108 -13.24 -23.81 -37.06
C ILE A 108 -12.30 -25.01 -37.22
N PRO A 109 -11.68 -25.56 -36.16
CA PRO A 109 -11.11 -26.90 -36.22
C PRO A 109 -12.13 -27.94 -35.76
N GLN A 110 -12.49 -28.83 -36.68
CA GLN A 110 -13.19 -30.08 -36.43
C GLN A 110 -12.26 -31.09 -35.74
N MET A 111 -12.82 -31.84 -34.79
CA MET A 111 -12.23 -33.07 -34.23
C MET A 111 -12.34 -34.23 -35.24
N PRO A 112 -11.49 -35.27 -35.10
CA PRO A 112 -11.86 -36.61 -35.52
C PRO A 112 -12.02 -37.57 -34.32
N ASP A 113 -13.14 -38.27 -34.31
CA ASP A 113 -13.37 -39.58 -33.68
C ASP A 113 -12.21 -40.54 -34.07
N GLY A 114 -11.67 -41.44 -33.26
CA GLY A 114 -12.25 -42.36 -32.28
C GLY A 114 -11.75 -43.76 -32.64
N ASN A 115 -11.16 -44.52 -31.70
CA ASN A 115 -11.62 -45.89 -31.36
C ASN A 115 -10.75 -46.53 -30.26
N ALA A 116 -11.45 -47.30 -29.43
CA ALA A 116 -10.96 -48.05 -28.29
C ALA A 116 -10.30 -49.38 -28.67
N ASN A 117 -9.44 -49.90 -27.79
CA ASN A 117 -9.51 -51.32 -27.42
C ASN A 117 -8.84 -51.62 -26.06
N GLN A 118 -9.48 -52.57 -25.38
CA GLN A 118 -9.26 -53.07 -24.02
C GLN A 118 -8.01 -53.97 -23.89
N GLY A 119 -7.54 -54.15 -22.66
CA GLY A 119 -6.57 -55.19 -22.29
C GLY A 119 -6.27 -55.19 -20.78
N VAL A 120 -6.79 -56.17 -20.07
CA VAL A 120 -6.89 -56.35 -18.61
C VAL A 120 -5.92 -57.44 -18.12
N LEU A 121 -5.48 -57.36 -16.84
CA LEU A 121 -4.72 -58.34 -16.00
C LEU A 121 -3.21 -58.50 -16.35
N GLN A 122 -2.27 -58.69 -15.42
CA GLN A 122 -2.31 -59.45 -14.17
C GLN A 122 -1.10 -59.10 -13.26
N SER A 123 -1.33 -59.26 -11.96
CA SER A 123 -0.37 -59.31 -10.86
C SER A 123 0.62 -60.47 -10.97
N ASP A 124 1.85 -60.31 -10.46
CA ASP A 124 2.53 -61.34 -9.67
C ASP A 124 3.66 -60.79 -8.78
N SER A 125 3.67 -61.30 -7.56
CA SER A 125 4.61 -61.13 -6.45
C SER A 125 5.84 -62.04 -6.56
N PHE A 126 7.01 -61.65 -5.99
CA PHE A 126 7.76 -62.37 -4.93
C PHE A 126 9.18 -61.80 -4.66
N TYR A 127 9.43 -61.50 -3.38
CA TYR A 127 10.63 -61.68 -2.52
C TYR A 127 12.00 -60.96 -2.70
N LEU A 128 12.38 -60.27 -1.60
CA LEU A 128 13.67 -60.08 -0.87
C LEU A 128 14.98 -60.22 -1.68
N ASP A 129 15.93 -59.28 -1.61
CA ASP A 129 16.78 -58.99 -0.44
C ASP A 129 17.73 -57.80 -0.75
N GLY A 130 18.32 -57.16 0.26
CA GLY A 130 19.53 -56.33 0.10
C GLY A 130 19.44 -54.86 0.53
N GLN A 131 19.63 -54.62 1.84
CA GLN A 131 19.98 -53.33 2.41
C GLN A 131 21.17 -52.66 1.69
N LYS A 132 21.07 -51.35 1.42
CA LYS A 132 22.17 -50.39 1.62
C LYS A 132 21.58 -49.02 1.95
N THR A 133 21.78 -48.64 3.21
CA THR A 133 21.55 -47.32 3.79
C THR A 133 22.37 -46.27 3.04
N ASN A 134 21.73 -45.22 2.53
CA ASN A 134 22.43 -44.01 2.11
C ASN A 134 22.10 -42.91 3.11
N GLU A 135 22.99 -42.76 4.10
CA GLU A 135 23.09 -41.60 4.97
C GLU A 135 23.50 -40.40 4.11
N ASN A 136 22.54 -39.57 3.70
CA ASN A 136 22.85 -38.24 3.21
C ASN A 136 23.27 -37.39 4.41
N ALA A 137 24.57 -37.44 4.71
CA ALA A 137 25.25 -36.54 5.61
C ALA A 137 25.04 -35.10 5.12
N ALA A 138 24.47 -34.28 6.00
CA ALA A 138 24.54 -32.83 5.90
C ALA A 138 26.02 -32.42 5.79
N GLN A 139 26.38 -31.73 4.71
CA GLN A 139 27.70 -31.14 4.56
C GLN A 139 27.94 -30.14 5.71
N PRO A 140 29.07 -30.23 6.44
CA PRO A 140 29.42 -29.21 7.42
C PRO A 140 29.70 -27.91 6.66
N GLN A 141 29.02 -26.82 7.03
CA GLN A 141 29.47 -25.49 6.65
C GLN A 141 30.89 -25.30 7.18
N ALA A 142 31.82 -24.96 6.28
CA ALA A 142 33.24 -24.83 6.58
C ALA A 142 33.44 -23.81 7.71
N VAL A 143 33.98 -24.27 8.84
CA VAL A 143 34.53 -23.41 9.88
C VAL A 143 35.74 -22.71 9.28
N LEU A 144 35.60 -21.44 8.93
CA LEU A 144 36.73 -20.62 8.46
C LEU A 144 37.74 -20.49 9.61
N THR A 145 38.94 -21.02 9.41
CA THR A 145 40.12 -20.66 10.19
C THR A 145 40.44 -19.20 9.91
N TRP A 146 40.41 -18.37 10.96
CA TRP A 146 40.68 -16.95 10.88
C TRP A 146 42.16 -16.69 10.56
N ASP A 147 42.52 -16.69 9.28
CA ASP A 147 43.87 -16.32 8.85
C ASP A 147 44.03 -14.79 8.87
N GLU A 148 45.20 -14.33 9.30
CA GLU A 148 45.59 -12.92 9.47
C GLU A 148 45.52 -12.10 8.16
N GLN A 149 45.55 -12.78 7.01
CA GLN A 149 45.37 -12.18 5.68
C GLN A 149 43.91 -11.86 5.35
N THR A 150 42.96 -12.66 5.85
CA THR A 150 41.51 -12.38 5.75
C THR A 150 41.12 -11.16 6.59
N ALA A 151 41.81 -10.92 7.71
CA ALA A 151 41.55 -9.80 8.59
C ALA A 151 41.95 -8.43 7.99
N LYS A 152 42.90 -8.38 7.04
CA LYS A 152 43.42 -7.13 6.46
C LYS A 152 42.51 -6.43 5.45
N SER A 153 41.39 -7.06 5.06
CA SER A 153 40.42 -6.50 4.10
C SER A 153 39.01 -6.31 4.69
N LEU A 154 38.84 -6.47 6.01
CA LEU A 154 37.55 -6.34 6.66
C LEU A 154 37.24 -4.86 6.96
N THR A 155 36.01 -4.45 6.68
CA THR A 155 35.51 -3.12 7.07
C THR A 155 34.68 -3.24 8.34
N LEU A 156 34.75 -2.28 9.24
CA LEU A 156 33.95 -2.28 10.47
C LEU A 156 32.63 -1.53 10.27
N SER A 157 31.55 -2.06 10.83
CA SER A 157 30.29 -1.32 10.93
C SER A 157 30.48 -0.04 11.76
N THR A 158 29.92 1.06 11.27
CA THR A 158 29.88 2.33 12.03
C THR A 158 28.81 2.34 13.11
N ALA A 159 27.83 1.44 13.04
CA ALA A 159 26.69 1.34 13.96
C ALA A 159 26.92 0.31 15.08
N PHE A 160 27.55 -0.82 14.74
CA PHE A 160 27.69 -1.99 15.61
C PHE A 160 29.18 -2.31 15.84
N GLN A 161 29.79 -1.57 16.76
CA GLN A 161 31.21 -1.65 17.11
C GLN A 161 31.45 -2.45 18.41
N GLU A 162 32.69 -2.88 18.65
CA GLU A 162 33.08 -3.65 19.85
C GLU A 162 32.78 -2.89 21.14
N VAL A 163 32.93 -1.56 21.11
CA VAL A 163 32.49 -0.65 22.17
C VAL A 163 31.16 -0.04 21.74
N PRO A 164 30.06 -0.28 22.48
CA PRO A 164 28.76 0.25 22.12
C PRO A 164 28.75 1.78 22.09
N THR A 165 28.13 2.36 21.07
CA THR A 165 27.98 3.81 20.93
C THR A 165 26.98 4.40 21.95
N SER A 166 26.09 3.57 22.49
CA SER A 166 25.10 3.95 23.50
C SER A 166 25.30 3.14 24.78
N PRO A 167 25.28 3.78 25.97
CA PRO A 167 25.48 3.10 27.25
C PRO A 167 24.34 2.11 27.60
N ASN A 168 23.20 2.21 26.92
CA ASN A 168 22.05 1.33 27.15
C ASN A 168 22.12 0.02 26.36
N LEU A 169 23.11 -0.15 25.48
CA LEU A 169 23.28 -1.37 24.70
C LEU A 169 24.14 -2.39 25.45
N PRO A 170 23.79 -3.68 25.41
CA PRO A 170 24.62 -4.72 26.02
C PRO A 170 25.97 -4.81 25.32
N ARG A 171 26.96 -5.34 26.05
CA ARG A 171 28.29 -5.57 25.50
C ARG A 171 28.24 -6.70 24.47
N PRO A 172 28.78 -6.49 23.25
CA PRO A 172 28.83 -7.53 22.24
C PRO A 172 29.56 -8.80 22.70
N ASP A 173 28.98 -9.96 22.40
CA ASP A 173 29.54 -11.29 22.68
C ASP A 173 29.73 -12.16 21.43
N ILE A 174 29.22 -11.71 20.28
CA ILE A 174 29.33 -12.35 18.97
C ILE A 174 29.72 -11.35 17.88
N ILE A 175 30.42 -11.84 16.86
CA ILE A 175 30.81 -11.11 15.67
C ILE A 175 30.07 -11.70 14.46
N LEU A 176 29.30 -10.88 13.76
CA LEU A 176 28.72 -11.23 12.47
C LEU A 176 29.55 -10.62 11.34
N VAL A 177 29.75 -11.36 10.26
CA VAL A 177 30.45 -10.87 9.07
C VAL A 177 29.52 -11.02 7.87
N SER A 178 29.20 -9.91 7.23
CA SER A 178 28.36 -9.84 6.02
C SER A 178 29.06 -10.37 4.77
N SER A 179 28.30 -10.59 3.69
CA SER A 179 28.80 -11.12 2.41
C SER A 179 29.86 -10.23 1.75
N ASP A 180 29.74 -8.91 1.94
CA ASP A 180 30.67 -7.87 1.49
C ASP A 180 31.72 -7.51 2.55
N ARG A 181 31.98 -8.43 3.49
CA ARG A 181 33.10 -8.39 4.42
C ARG A 181 33.07 -7.22 5.41
N VAL A 182 31.87 -6.73 5.74
CA VAL A 182 31.66 -5.80 6.86
C VAL A 182 31.39 -6.57 8.14
N VAL A 183 32.09 -6.19 9.21
CA VAL A 183 32.06 -6.81 10.53
C VAL A 183 31.12 -6.04 11.47
N PHE A 184 30.26 -6.77 12.17
CA PHE A 184 29.28 -6.25 13.12
C PHE A 184 29.47 -6.92 14.48
N TYR A 185 29.69 -6.13 15.52
CA TYR A 185 29.76 -6.61 16.89
C TYR A 185 28.38 -6.52 17.54
N VAL A 186 27.80 -7.65 17.93
CA VAL A 186 26.42 -7.72 18.42
C VAL A 186 26.31 -8.65 19.63
N ASP A 187 25.13 -8.69 20.21
CA ASP A 187 24.77 -9.44 21.40
C ASP A 187 23.85 -10.61 21.03
N GLN A 188 24.27 -11.81 21.42
CA GLN A 188 23.60 -13.06 21.12
C GLN A 188 22.20 -13.12 21.74
N GLN A 189 22.01 -12.57 22.95
CA GLN A 189 20.73 -12.62 23.62
C GLN A 189 19.68 -11.79 22.88
N ILE A 190 20.06 -10.63 22.35
CA ILE A 190 19.19 -9.80 21.51
C ILE A 190 18.79 -10.54 20.22
N LEU A 191 19.75 -11.19 19.55
CA LEU A 191 19.44 -11.98 18.35
C LEU A 191 18.50 -13.17 18.68
N LEU A 192 18.72 -13.84 19.80
CA LEU A 192 17.90 -14.99 20.19
C LEU A 192 16.51 -14.60 20.70
N LYS A 193 16.33 -13.38 21.22
CA LYS A 193 15.08 -12.93 21.88
C LYS A 193 13.82 -13.15 21.04
N HIS A 194 13.93 -12.95 19.73
CA HIS A 194 12.80 -13.03 18.80
C HIS A 194 12.96 -14.12 17.72
N SER A 195 14.07 -14.85 17.72
CA SER A 195 14.32 -15.90 16.74
C SER A 195 13.72 -17.22 17.21
N ASN A 196 12.95 -17.88 16.33
CA ASN A 196 12.36 -19.19 16.60
C ASN A 196 13.19 -20.37 16.08
N ASN A 197 14.30 -20.12 15.39
CA ASN A 197 15.17 -21.15 14.80
C ASN A 197 16.64 -20.95 15.18
N CYS A 198 16.88 -20.28 16.32
CA CYS A 198 18.22 -20.01 16.84
C CYS A 198 19.12 -19.29 15.81
N PHE A 199 18.58 -18.26 15.17
CA PHE A 199 19.23 -17.46 14.13
C PHE A 199 19.75 -18.31 12.97
N GLY A 200 18.90 -19.19 12.44
CA GLY A 200 19.23 -20.14 11.38
C GLY A 200 20.15 -21.28 11.85
N GLY A 201 20.06 -21.66 13.13
CA GLY A 201 20.94 -22.65 13.75
C GLY A 201 22.38 -22.16 14.00
N LEU A 202 22.66 -20.88 13.79
CA LEU A 202 24.00 -20.29 13.98
C LEU A 202 24.31 -20.00 15.45
N LEU A 203 23.28 -19.98 16.30
CA LEU A 203 23.31 -19.66 17.73
C LEU A 203 22.65 -20.78 18.57
N PRO A 204 22.83 -20.82 19.89
CA PRO A 204 23.81 -20.08 20.69
C PRO A 204 25.23 -20.59 20.47
N LEU A 205 26.22 -19.74 20.74
CA LEU A 205 27.61 -20.12 20.81
C LEU A 205 27.93 -20.64 22.21
N THR A 206 28.45 -21.85 22.29
CA THR A 206 28.90 -22.46 23.55
C THR A 206 30.38 -22.20 23.84
N ALA A 207 31.11 -21.64 22.88
CA ALA A 207 32.55 -21.63 22.85
C ALA A 207 33.15 -20.28 23.31
N LYS A 208 34.28 -20.33 24.03
CA LYS A 208 34.84 -19.16 24.74
C LYS A 208 35.86 -18.36 23.91
N GLY A 209 36.44 -18.94 22.84
CA GLY A 209 37.49 -18.32 22.04
C GLY A 209 36.98 -17.26 21.05
N LYS A 210 37.83 -16.27 20.70
CA LYS A 210 37.45 -15.19 19.75
C LYS A 210 37.10 -15.69 18.35
N ALA A 211 37.87 -16.65 17.80
CA ALA A 211 37.62 -17.22 16.48
C ALA A 211 36.28 -17.97 16.41
N GLU A 212 35.86 -18.57 17.52
CA GLU A 212 34.62 -19.35 17.62
C GLU A 212 33.38 -18.44 17.72
N ARG A 213 33.57 -17.17 18.10
CA ARG A 213 32.53 -16.12 18.21
C ARG A 213 32.12 -15.50 16.90
N VAL A 214 32.62 -16.00 15.78
CA VAL A 214 32.37 -15.38 14.47
C VAL A 214 31.35 -16.18 13.71
N ARG A 215 30.39 -15.51 13.08
CA ARG A 215 29.49 -16.10 12.09
C ARG A 215 29.52 -15.31 10.79
N GLN A 216 29.87 -15.99 9.71
CA GLN A 216 29.83 -15.46 8.36
C GLN A 216 28.41 -15.64 7.78
N LEU A 217 27.79 -14.55 7.35
CA LEU A 217 26.50 -14.51 6.68
C LEU A 217 26.76 -14.30 5.18
N ALA A 218 26.98 -15.39 4.47
CA ALA A 218 27.42 -15.36 3.07
C ALA A 218 26.38 -14.79 2.09
N ASP A 219 25.11 -14.71 2.48
CA ASP A 219 24.00 -14.32 1.62
C ASP A 219 23.34 -12.99 2.01
N VAL A 220 23.88 -12.28 3.00
CA VAL A 220 23.33 -11.00 3.47
C VAL A 220 24.38 -9.91 3.34
N SER A 221 24.04 -8.88 2.58
CA SER A 221 24.86 -7.68 2.42
C SER A 221 24.96 -6.89 3.73
N SER A 222 26.00 -6.09 3.87
CA SER A 222 26.14 -5.18 5.01
C SER A 222 24.97 -4.21 5.14
N SER A 223 24.39 -3.73 4.02
CA SER A 223 23.23 -2.85 4.05
C SER A 223 22.02 -3.52 4.68
N ASP A 224 21.75 -4.77 4.29
CA ASP A 224 20.58 -5.50 4.73
C ASP A 224 20.75 -5.95 6.17
N LEU A 225 21.96 -6.43 6.52
CA LEU A 225 22.31 -6.79 7.88
C LEU A 225 22.21 -5.59 8.83
N ASN A 226 22.66 -4.40 8.40
CA ASN A 226 22.53 -3.19 9.21
C ASN A 226 21.07 -2.89 9.52
N ILE A 227 20.17 -2.98 8.52
CA ILE A 227 18.72 -2.75 8.72
C ILE A 227 18.12 -3.79 9.66
N ILE A 228 18.46 -5.07 9.47
CA ILE A 228 18.01 -6.17 10.35
C ILE A 228 18.42 -5.88 11.79
N LEU A 229 19.68 -5.52 12.03
CA LEU A 229 20.18 -5.24 13.38
C LEU A 229 19.51 -3.99 13.98
N HIS A 230 19.32 -2.93 13.19
CA HIS A 230 18.55 -1.75 13.64
C HIS A 230 17.13 -2.12 14.04
N LEU A 231 16.47 -3.02 13.31
CA LEU A 231 15.15 -3.52 13.67
C LEU A 231 15.15 -4.32 14.98
N LEU A 232 16.09 -5.27 15.13
CA LEU A 232 16.18 -6.13 16.31
C LEU A 232 16.53 -5.37 17.59
N TYR A 233 17.43 -4.39 17.47
CA TYR A 233 17.80 -3.50 18.57
C TYR A 233 16.81 -2.34 18.76
N ASN A 234 15.83 -2.20 17.87
CA ASN A 234 14.90 -1.07 17.80
C ASN A 234 15.63 0.30 17.86
N LEU A 235 16.62 0.47 16.99
CA LEU A 235 17.39 1.69 16.82
C LEU A 235 16.92 2.47 15.61
N ASP A 236 17.01 3.79 15.67
CA ASP A 236 16.63 4.68 14.56
C ASP A 236 17.62 4.52 13.38
N PRO A 237 17.17 4.09 12.18
CA PRO A 237 18.03 3.92 11.02
C PRO A 237 18.12 5.18 10.13
N THR A 238 17.46 6.29 10.48
CA THR A 238 17.31 7.48 9.60
C THR A 238 18.63 8.08 9.13
N GLN A 239 19.67 8.05 9.97
CA GLN A 239 21.00 8.58 9.61
C GLN A 239 21.66 7.85 8.42
N TYR A 240 21.23 6.61 8.14
CA TYR A 240 21.79 5.80 7.05
C TYR A 240 21.06 5.98 5.72
N GLN A 241 19.97 6.78 5.69
CA GLN A 241 19.19 7.09 4.47
C GLN A 241 18.93 5.84 3.61
N THR A 242 18.50 4.76 4.26
CA THR A 242 18.43 3.45 3.63
C THR A 242 17.42 3.42 2.49
N PRO A 243 17.82 3.01 1.26
CA PRO A 243 16.90 2.92 0.14
C PRO A 243 15.83 1.85 0.39
N LEU A 244 14.61 2.09 -0.08
CA LEU A 244 13.47 1.19 0.11
C LEU A 244 13.75 -0.25 -0.39
N THR A 245 14.54 -0.40 -1.46
CA THR A 245 14.96 -1.70 -2.00
C THR A 245 15.69 -2.54 -0.97
N SER A 246 16.64 -1.95 -0.23
CA SER A 246 17.40 -2.63 0.83
C SER A 246 16.52 -2.92 2.03
N ILE A 247 15.57 -2.04 2.37
CA ILE A 247 14.62 -2.31 3.46
C ILE A 247 13.75 -3.54 3.14
N ILE A 248 13.21 -3.61 1.93
CA ILE A 248 12.42 -4.76 1.48
C ILE A 248 13.26 -6.04 1.49
N SER A 249 14.49 -5.98 0.96
CA SER A 249 15.42 -7.10 0.93
C SER A 249 15.78 -7.60 2.34
N ALA A 250 16.10 -6.68 3.25
CA ALA A 250 16.37 -6.99 4.66
C ALA A 250 15.19 -7.68 5.35
N ILE A 251 13.96 -7.22 5.11
CA ILE A 251 12.75 -7.84 5.66
C ILE A 251 12.53 -9.22 5.05
N ASP A 252 12.83 -9.40 3.76
CA ASP A 252 12.75 -10.68 3.06
C ASP A 252 13.72 -11.73 3.64
N HIS A 253 14.85 -11.31 4.24
CA HIS A 253 15.80 -12.21 4.91
C HIS A 253 15.37 -12.63 6.33
N LEU A 254 14.49 -11.90 7.01
CA LEU A 254 14.12 -12.15 8.41
C LEU A 254 13.64 -13.60 8.68
N PRO A 255 12.76 -14.21 7.84
CA PRO A 255 12.30 -15.58 8.07
C PRO A 255 13.44 -16.61 8.07
N LYS A 256 14.50 -16.39 7.28
CA LYS A 256 15.68 -17.28 7.25
C LYS A 256 16.31 -17.41 8.64
N TYR A 257 16.36 -16.31 9.38
CA TYR A 257 16.91 -16.24 10.72
C TYR A 257 15.87 -16.46 11.83
N GLY A 258 14.70 -17.01 11.46
CA GLY A 258 13.65 -17.41 12.40
C GLY A 258 12.87 -16.24 12.98
N TYR A 259 12.95 -15.07 12.35
CA TYR A 259 12.16 -13.92 12.75
C TYR A 259 10.86 -13.87 11.96
N ILE A 260 9.78 -13.56 12.66
CA ILE A 260 8.47 -13.34 12.06
C ILE A 260 8.31 -11.83 11.84
N PRO A 261 8.37 -11.31 10.61
CA PRO A 261 8.41 -9.85 10.36
C PRO A 261 7.25 -9.09 11.01
N LYS A 262 6.03 -9.65 10.98
CA LYS A 262 4.86 -9.04 11.63
C LYS A 262 4.98 -8.82 13.14
N SER A 263 5.82 -9.61 13.83
CA SER A 263 6.07 -9.42 15.26
C SER A 263 7.09 -8.33 15.57
N LEU A 264 7.97 -8.00 14.60
CA LEU A 264 9.04 -7.01 14.76
C LEU A 264 8.62 -5.64 14.23
N LEU A 265 7.94 -5.60 13.08
CA LEU A 265 7.48 -4.38 12.41
C LEU A 265 6.17 -3.85 13.00
N THR A 266 6.20 -3.50 14.28
CA THR A 266 5.08 -2.87 14.98
C THR A 266 5.11 -1.35 14.82
N SER A 267 3.99 -0.68 15.09
CA SER A 267 3.88 0.79 15.11
C SER A 267 4.87 1.51 16.04
N ARG A 268 5.45 0.78 17.00
CA ARG A 268 6.50 1.30 17.91
C ARG A 268 7.90 1.26 17.31
N SER A 269 8.13 0.41 16.30
CA SER A 269 9.44 0.28 15.66
C SER A 269 9.78 1.50 14.82
N PHE A 270 11.06 1.88 14.80
CA PHE A 270 11.53 2.97 13.94
C PHE A 270 11.38 2.63 12.46
N LEU A 271 11.63 1.38 12.08
CA LEU A 271 11.53 0.93 10.69
C LEU A 271 10.09 1.03 10.15
N TYR A 272 9.08 0.77 10.99
CA TYR A 272 7.67 1.00 10.62
C TYR A 272 7.42 2.46 10.22
N LYS A 273 7.94 3.42 10.99
CA LYS A 273 7.81 4.86 10.68
C LYS A 273 8.51 5.23 9.38
N VAL A 274 9.68 4.64 9.11
CA VAL A 274 10.40 4.83 7.85
C VAL A 274 9.58 4.28 6.66
N LEU A 275 8.95 3.11 6.80
CA LEU A 275 8.08 2.56 5.76
C LEU A 275 6.86 3.47 5.49
N LEU A 276 6.28 4.07 6.53
CA LEU A 276 5.21 5.07 6.35
C LEU A 276 5.67 6.29 5.56
N PHE A 277 6.92 6.75 5.77
CA PHE A 277 7.47 7.86 4.99
C PHE A 277 7.57 7.55 3.48
N TYR A 278 7.87 6.30 3.12
CA TYR A 278 7.90 5.85 1.72
C TYR A 278 6.52 5.61 1.09
N THR A 279 5.47 5.56 1.89
CA THR A 279 4.11 5.18 1.45
C THR A 279 3.56 6.03 0.30
N PRO A 280 3.67 7.37 0.32
CA PRO A 280 3.18 8.19 -0.80
C PRO A 280 3.96 7.99 -2.10
N LEU A 281 5.21 7.54 -2.03
CA LEU A 281 6.10 7.38 -3.18
C LEU A 281 6.00 6.00 -3.83
N TYR A 282 5.81 4.96 -3.01
CA TYR A 282 5.82 3.57 -3.47
C TYR A 282 4.68 2.74 -2.85
N PRO A 283 3.40 3.17 -2.99
CA PRO A 283 2.28 2.57 -2.26
C PRO A 283 2.08 1.10 -2.62
N LEU A 284 2.10 0.76 -3.92
CA LEU A 284 1.90 -0.62 -4.37
C LEU A 284 3.03 -1.54 -3.88
N ARG A 285 4.27 -1.09 -4.00
CA ARG A 285 5.45 -1.87 -3.60
C ARG A 285 5.47 -2.17 -2.09
N LEU A 286 5.02 -1.21 -1.28
CA LEU A 286 4.87 -1.41 0.16
C LEU A 286 3.67 -2.30 0.49
N TYR A 287 2.56 -2.16 -0.24
CA TYR A 287 1.40 -3.05 -0.06
C TYR A 287 1.74 -4.51 -0.39
N LEU A 288 2.54 -4.74 -1.44
CA LEU A 288 3.10 -6.04 -1.81
C LEU A 288 3.94 -6.65 -0.68
N LEU A 289 4.86 -5.85 -0.10
CA LEU A 289 5.63 -6.26 1.07
C LEU A 289 4.73 -6.65 2.25
N CYS A 290 3.65 -5.88 2.47
CA CYS A 290 2.71 -6.18 3.54
C CYS A 290 2.00 -7.51 3.32
N GLY A 291 1.60 -7.81 2.08
CA GLY A 291 0.98 -9.09 1.76
C GLY A 291 1.94 -10.27 1.96
N LYS A 292 3.16 -10.16 1.42
CA LYS A 292 4.20 -11.19 1.51
C LYS A 292 4.49 -11.64 2.95
N HIS A 293 4.48 -10.69 3.88
CA HIS A 293 4.87 -10.92 5.28
C HIS A 293 3.73 -10.79 6.29
N ASP A 294 2.48 -10.77 5.83
CA ASP A 294 1.28 -10.64 6.67
C ASP A 294 1.32 -9.42 7.62
N LEU A 295 1.75 -8.26 7.11
CA LEU A 295 1.88 -7.00 7.85
C LEU A 295 0.56 -6.20 7.80
N TYR A 296 -0.49 -6.72 8.44
CA TYR A 296 -1.83 -6.14 8.34
C TYR A 296 -1.93 -4.67 8.78
N GLU A 297 -1.34 -4.30 9.92
CA GLU A 297 -1.41 -2.91 10.41
C GLU A 297 -0.78 -1.91 9.42
N LEU A 298 0.38 -2.28 8.85
CA LEU A 298 1.04 -1.47 7.83
C LEU A 298 0.21 -1.42 6.54
N ALA A 299 -0.40 -2.54 6.14
CA ALA A 299 -1.26 -2.58 4.95
C ALA A 299 -2.46 -1.64 5.07
N VAL A 300 -3.08 -1.55 6.26
CA VAL A 300 -4.16 -0.59 6.52
C VAL A 300 -3.65 0.84 6.30
N ALA A 301 -2.51 1.18 6.88
CA ALA A 301 -1.92 2.52 6.74
C ALA A 301 -1.50 2.86 5.29
N VAL A 302 -1.03 1.86 4.53
CA VAL A 302 -0.59 2.04 3.13
C VAL A 302 -1.76 2.10 2.14
N SER A 303 -2.85 1.39 2.43
CA SER A 303 -3.96 1.17 1.48
C SER A 303 -4.66 2.43 0.97
N SER A 304 -4.66 3.53 1.73
CA SER A 304 -5.22 4.78 1.22
C SER A 304 -4.42 5.35 0.05
N ASN A 305 -3.11 5.11 0.02
CA ASN A 305 -2.23 5.60 -1.04
C ASN A 305 -2.28 4.70 -2.28
N THR A 306 -2.85 3.50 -2.20
CA THR A 306 -3.05 2.63 -3.37
C THR A 306 -4.25 3.04 -4.20
N LEU A 307 -5.13 3.92 -3.71
CA LEU A 307 -6.35 4.33 -4.43
C LEU A 307 -6.07 4.99 -5.79
N SER A 308 -4.92 5.67 -5.92
CA SER A 308 -4.44 6.27 -7.17
C SER A 308 -3.66 5.30 -8.06
N THR A 309 -3.42 4.07 -7.60
CA THR A 309 -2.72 3.04 -8.36
C THR A 309 -3.67 2.41 -9.36
N ASP A 310 -3.21 2.26 -10.61
CA ASP A 310 -3.93 1.49 -11.61
C ASP A 310 -3.75 0.00 -11.35
N LEU A 311 -4.82 -0.68 -10.92
CA LEU A 311 -4.78 -2.11 -10.64
C LEU A 311 -4.55 -2.96 -11.89
N SER A 312 -4.74 -2.42 -13.10
CA SER A 312 -4.39 -3.13 -14.34
C SER A 312 -2.89 -3.28 -14.56
N SER A 313 -2.07 -2.51 -13.84
CA SER A 313 -0.61 -2.60 -13.87
C SER A 313 -0.03 -3.73 -13.02
N LEU A 314 -0.88 -4.41 -12.22
CA LEU A 314 -0.46 -5.55 -11.41
C LEU A 314 -0.09 -6.73 -12.32
N THR A 315 1.09 -7.30 -12.06
CA THR A 315 1.53 -8.53 -12.72
C THR A 315 1.10 -9.77 -11.93
N ASP A 316 1.21 -10.94 -12.56
CA ASP A 316 1.00 -12.22 -11.86
C ASP A 316 2.02 -12.40 -10.72
N ASP A 317 3.27 -11.97 -10.92
CA ASP A 317 4.31 -11.97 -9.89
C ASP A 317 3.93 -11.10 -8.68
N ASP A 318 3.30 -9.95 -8.93
CA ASP A 318 2.81 -9.07 -7.87
C ASP A 318 1.68 -9.73 -7.08
N ALA A 319 0.74 -10.38 -7.79
CA ALA A 319 -0.38 -11.10 -7.19
C ALA A 319 0.10 -12.29 -6.33
N GLU A 320 1.06 -13.07 -6.84
CA GLU A 320 1.68 -14.16 -6.09
C GLU A 320 2.40 -13.62 -4.85
N ARG A 321 3.17 -12.53 -5.01
CA ARG A 321 3.95 -11.94 -3.92
C ARG A 321 3.10 -11.42 -2.77
N MET A 322 1.98 -10.72 -3.03
CA MET A 322 1.11 -10.27 -1.93
C MET A 322 0.19 -11.38 -1.39
N GLY A 323 -0.09 -12.39 -2.20
CA GLY A 323 -1.05 -13.44 -1.89
C GLY A 323 -2.52 -13.00 -2.07
N SER A 324 -3.38 -14.00 -2.25
CA SER A 324 -4.80 -13.83 -2.58
C SER A 324 -5.59 -13.02 -1.54
N VAL A 325 -5.25 -13.13 -0.26
CA VAL A 325 -5.93 -12.42 0.83
C VAL A 325 -5.76 -10.91 0.69
N TYR A 326 -4.53 -10.43 0.45
CA TYR A 326 -4.23 -9.01 0.32
C TYR A 326 -4.69 -8.48 -1.04
N LEU A 327 -4.56 -9.28 -2.10
CA LEU A 327 -5.13 -8.95 -3.40
C LEU A 327 -6.65 -8.72 -3.32
N GLY A 328 -7.37 -9.66 -2.70
CA GLY A 328 -8.82 -9.55 -2.51
C GLY A 328 -9.24 -8.38 -1.62
N ARG A 329 -8.42 -7.98 -0.64
CA ARG A 329 -8.64 -6.76 0.15
C ARG A 329 -8.48 -5.50 -0.70
N LEU A 330 -7.43 -5.41 -1.49
CA LEU A 330 -7.16 -4.27 -2.37
C LEU A 330 -8.26 -4.06 -3.42
N PHE A 331 -8.65 -5.11 -4.13
CA PHE A 331 -9.72 -5.04 -5.13
C PHE A 331 -11.07 -4.69 -4.49
N ARG A 332 -11.39 -5.25 -3.33
CA ARG A 332 -12.62 -4.90 -2.60
C ARG A 332 -12.64 -3.43 -2.22
N LEU A 333 -11.53 -2.88 -1.72
CA LEU A 333 -11.42 -1.45 -1.40
C LEU A 333 -11.71 -0.59 -2.64
N HIS A 334 -11.07 -0.86 -3.77
CA HIS A 334 -11.28 -0.07 -5.00
C HIS A 334 -12.73 -0.19 -5.50
N ARG A 335 -13.27 -1.42 -5.58
CA ARG A 335 -14.63 -1.69 -6.06
C ARG A 335 -15.69 -1.08 -5.14
N SER A 336 -15.58 -1.27 -3.83
CA SER A 336 -16.58 -0.77 -2.86
C SER A 336 -16.60 0.75 -2.86
N ARG A 337 -15.44 1.39 -2.99
CA ARG A 337 -15.32 2.83 -3.04
C ARG A 337 -15.96 3.40 -4.32
N ILE A 338 -15.64 2.84 -5.48
CA ILE A 338 -16.30 3.24 -6.75
C ILE A 338 -17.82 3.02 -6.68
N ALA A 339 -18.28 1.87 -6.17
CA ALA A 339 -19.70 1.59 -6.02
C ALA A 339 -20.41 2.62 -5.11
N THR A 340 -19.76 3.03 -4.02
CA THR A 340 -20.27 4.06 -3.11
C THR A 340 -20.40 5.41 -3.81
N LEU A 341 -19.40 5.81 -4.62
CA LEU A 341 -19.48 7.04 -5.41
C LEU A 341 -20.65 6.97 -6.40
N LYS A 342 -20.74 5.88 -7.17
CA LYS A 342 -21.80 5.70 -8.15
C LYS A 342 -23.19 5.77 -7.52
N ALA A 343 -23.41 5.07 -6.40
CA ALA A 343 -24.66 5.14 -5.65
C ALA A 343 -24.97 6.57 -5.16
N SER A 344 -23.96 7.29 -4.68
CA SER A 344 -24.10 8.68 -4.24
C SER A 344 -24.47 9.62 -5.39
N LEU A 345 -24.03 9.37 -6.62
CA LEU A 345 -24.29 10.22 -7.79
C LEU A 345 -25.72 10.04 -8.36
N MET A 346 -26.32 8.87 -8.21
CA MET A 346 -27.59 8.52 -8.88
C MET A 346 -28.79 9.43 -8.55
N PRO A 347 -29.07 9.79 -7.28
CA PRO A 347 -30.23 10.63 -6.99
C PRO A 347 -30.06 12.07 -7.55
N PRO A 348 -31.05 12.63 -8.27
CA PRO A 348 -31.01 14.00 -8.76
C PRO A 348 -31.19 15.05 -7.63
N PRO A 349 -30.94 16.34 -7.89
CA PRO A 349 -31.27 17.40 -6.95
C PRO A 349 -32.79 17.52 -6.81
N ALA A 350 -33.25 17.91 -5.62
CA ALA A 350 -34.66 18.19 -5.40
C ALA A 350 -35.06 19.43 -6.21
N LEU A 351 -36.18 19.33 -6.94
CA LEU A 351 -36.76 20.43 -7.68
C LEU A 351 -37.71 21.22 -6.76
N HIS A 352 -37.71 22.54 -6.89
CA HIS A 352 -38.67 23.40 -6.18
C HIS A 352 -40.01 23.44 -6.93
N ASN A 353 -41.07 23.90 -6.26
CA ASN A 353 -42.36 24.11 -6.93
C ASN A 353 -42.23 25.19 -8.04
N PRO A 354 -42.85 25.02 -9.21
CA PRO A 354 -42.78 26.00 -10.29
C PRO A 354 -43.20 27.40 -9.84
N THR A 355 -42.44 28.40 -10.26
CA THR A 355 -42.71 29.82 -9.99
C THR A 355 -42.90 30.57 -11.31
N LYS A 356 -43.30 31.85 -11.25
CA LYS A 356 -43.42 32.71 -12.44
C LYS A 356 -42.08 32.91 -13.17
N GLU A 357 -40.96 32.84 -12.43
CA GLU A 357 -39.60 33.04 -12.96
C GLU A 357 -38.93 31.72 -13.36
N CYS A 358 -39.38 30.59 -12.80
CA CYS A 358 -38.81 29.27 -13.06
C CYS A 358 -39.91 28.21 -13.16
N GLY A 359 -40.29 27.92 -14.40
CA GLY A 359 -41.23 26.85 -14.72
C GLY A 359 -40.55 25.52 -15.03
N PHE A 360 -41.36 24.56 -15.48
CA PHE A 360 -40.91 23.20 -15.81
C PHE A 360 -39.77 23.16 -16.84
N GLU A 361 -39.74 24.08 -17.81
CA GLU A 361 -38.69 24.09 -18.84
C GLU A 361 -37.30 24.37 -18.23
N ASN A 362 -37.20 25.36 -17.34
CA ASN A 362 -35.95 25.69 -16.66
C ASN A 362 -35.49 24.52 -15.76
N GLN A 363 -36.43 23.84 -15.10
CA GLN A 363 -36.14 22.65 -14.29
C GLN A 363 -35.70 21.45 -15.15
N ARG A 364 -36.25 21.30 -16.36
CA ARG A 364 -35.84 20.29 -17.33
C ARG A 364 -34.41 20.51 -17.80
N VAL A 365 -34.03 21.77 -18.04
CA VAL A 365 -32.65 22.15 -18.37
C VAL A 365 -31.69 21.77 -17.23
N LEU A 366 -32.02 22.06 -15.97
CA LEU A 366 -31.23 21.61 -14.80
C LEU A 366 -31.12 20.08 -14.76
N SER A 367 -32.24 19.36 -14.90
CA SER A 367 -32.25 17.90 -14.87
C SER A 367 -31.37 17.30 -15.96
N SER A 368 -31.46 17.81 -17.19
CA SER A 368 -30.61 17.37 -18.31
C SER A 368 -29.13 17.63 -18.05
N ALA A 369 -28.76 18.83 -17.58
CA ALA A 369 -27.39 19.17 -17.24
C ALA A 369 -26.84 18.29 -16.10
N TRP A 370 -27.68 18.01 -15.08
CA TRP A 370 -27.35 17.11 -13.99
C TRP A 370 -27.10 15.68 -14.45
N MET A 371 -27.97 15.14 -15.31
CA MET A 371 -27.82 13.81 -15.88
C MET A 371 -26.52 13.69 -16.68
N MET A 372 -26.17 14.71 -17.46
CA MET A 372 -24.91 14.73 -18.21
C MET A 372 -23.69 14.71 -17.29
N ALA A 373 -23.70 15.51 -16.22
CA ALA A 373 -22.63 15.52 -15.22
C ALA A 373 -22.51 14.18 -14.49
N THR A 374 -23.65 13.59 -14.14
CA THR A 374 -23.73 12.28 -13.50
C THR A 374 -23.19 11.20 -14.43
N ALA A 375 -23.63 11.15 -15.69
CA ALA A 375 -23.16 10.18 -16.67
C ALA A 375 -21.65 10.27 -16.90
N TYR A 376 -21.11 11.49 -17.02
CA TYR A 376 -19.67 11.71 -17.12
C TYR A 376 -18.93 11.14 -15.91
N LEU A 377 -19.35 11.47 -14.69
CA LEU A 377 -18.70 11.00 -13.47
C LEU A 377 -18.85 9.49 -13.27
N LEU A 378 -19.98 8.89 -13.65
CA LEU A 378 -20.19 7.44 -13.59
C LEU A 378 -19.22 6.69 -14.51
N TRP A 379 -18.93 7.25 -15.68
CA TRP A 379 -17.98 6.71 -16.66
C TRP A 379 -16.53 6.91 -16.20
N SER A 380 -16.19 8.10 -15.72
CA SER A 380 -14.82 8.47 -15.33
C SER A 380 -14.49 8.17 -13.85
N ALA A 381 -15.34 7.46 -13.13
CA ALA A 381 -15.20 7.24 -11.70
C ALA A 381 -13.91 6.46 -11.38
N LYS A 382 -13.06 7.05 -10.54
CA LYS A 382 -11.88 6.40 -9.96
C LYS A 382 -11.95 6.36 -8.44
N PRO A 383 -11.28 5.41 -7.77
CA PRO A 383 -11.24 5.34 -6.31
C PRO A 383 -10.66 6.61 -5.66
N ASP A 384 -9.75 7.29 -6.36
CA ASP A 384 -9.07 8.51 -5.91
C ASP A 384 -9.70 9.82 -6.42
N THR A 385 -10.90 9.77 -7.02
CA THR A 385 -11.59 10.96 -7.51
C THR A 385 -11.67 12.03 -6.42
N SER A 386 -11.16 13.23 -6.66
CA SER A 386 -11.17 14.29 -5.64
C SER A 386 -12.55 14.95 -5.51
N THR A 387 -12.87 15.45 -4.32
CA THR A 387 -14.11 16.22 -4.08
C THR A 387 -14.18 17.50 -4.93
N SER A 388 -13.02 18.12 -5.20
CA SER A 388 -12.92 19.27 -6.08
C SER A 388 -13.23 18.92 -7.54
N ALA A 389 -12.79 17.74 -8.03
CA ALA A 389 -13.12 17.28 -9.37
C ALA A 389 -14.64 17.04 -9.52
N ILE A 390 -15.27 16.37 -8.55
CA ILE A 390 -16.74 16.16 -8.53
C ILE A 390 -17.47 17.50 -8.62
N ARG A 391 -17.11 18.46 -7.75
CA ARG A 391 -17.71 19.80 -7.73
C ARG A 391 -17.46 20.55 -9.04
N GLY A 392 -16.25 20.46 -9.59
CA GLY A 392 -15.87 21.10 -10.84
C GLY A 392 -16.73 20.63 -12.02
N VAL A 393 -16.99 19.33 -12.14
CA VAL A 393 -17.84 18.77 -13.21
C VAL A 393 -19.26 19.31 -13.12
N PHE A 394 -19.91 19.21 -11.96
CA PHE A 394 -21.28 19.70 -11.80
C PHE A 394 -21.39 21.21 -12.03
N ASN A 395 -20.46 22.00 -11.48
CA ASN A 395 -20.45 23.45 -11.66
C ASN A 395 -20.27 23.85 -13.13
N SER A 396 -19.38 23.17 -13.85
CA SER A 396 -19.15 23.43 -15.28
C SER A 396 -20.39 23.15 -16.12
N MET A 397 -21.05 22.01 -15.88
CA MET A 397 -22.20 21.59 -16.68
C MET A 397 -23.50 22.33 -16.31
N THR A 398 -23.59 22.91 -15.11
CA THR A 398 -24.78 23.65 -14.65
C THR A 398 -24.58 25.17 -14.58
N LYS A 399 -23.48 25.69 -15.15
CA LYS A 399 -23.13 27.13 -15.10
C LYS A 399 -24.20 28.06 -15.70
N HIS A 400 -25.02 27.55 -16.61
CA HIS A 400 -26.05 28.29 -17.33
C HIS A 400 -27.38 28.36 -16.55
N ILE A 401 -27.49 27.69 -15.40
CA ILE A 401 -28.67 27.75 -14.54
C ILE A 401 -28.63 29.05 -13.74
N THR A 402 -29.66 29.89 -13.92
CA THR A 402 -29.73 31.23 -13.30
C THR A 402 -30.76 31.32 -12.17
N CYS A 403 -31.74 30.41 -12.11
CA CYS A 403 -32.74 30.39 -11.05
C CYS A 403 -32.09 30.11 -9.68
N ARG A 404 -32.33 31.01 -8.72
CA ARG A 404 -31.74 30.94 -7.38
C ARG A 404 -32.10 29.66 -6.63
N ASP A 405 -33.36 29.22 -6.68
CA ASP A 405 -33.82 28.02 -5.98
C ASP A 405 -33.28 26.73 -6.64
N CYS A 406 -33.16 26.70 -7.97
CA CYS A 406 -32.49 25.63 -8.70
C CYS A 406 -31.00 25.52 -8.33
N CYS A 407 -30.30 26.66 -8.27
CA CYS A 407 -28.91 26.71 -7.82
C CYS A 407 -28.77 26.20 -6.38
N LYS A 408 -29.68 26.60 -5.48
CA LYS A 408 -29.69 26.10 -4.10
C LYS A 408 -29.87 24.58 -4.05
N GLY A 409 -30.90 24.03 -4.72
CA GLY A 409 -31.14 22.59 -4.75
C GLY A 409 -29.98 21.78 -5.35
N ARG A 410 -29.35 22.33 -6.41
CA ARG A 410 -28.11 21.79 -6.98
C ARG A 410 -26.98 21.78 -5.96
N ASP A 411 -26.67 22.93 -5.35
CA ASP A 411 -25.54 23.08 -4.45
C ASP A 411 -25.69 22.22 -3.19
N ASP A 412 -26.90 22.14 -2.64
CA ASP A 412 -27.25 21.25 -1.54
C ASP A 412 -26.99 19.78 -1.91
N ARG A 413 -27.34 19.38 -3.13
CA ARG A 413 -27.10 18.02 -3.61
C ARG A 413 -25.62 17.73 -3.84
N ILE A 414 -24.88 18.64 -4.48
CA ILE A 414 -23.42 18.52 -4.65
C ILE A 414 -22.74 18.40 -3.29
N ASN A 415 -23.13 19.22 -2.33
CA ASN A 415 -22.56 19.19 -0.98
C ASN A 415 -22.81 17.84 -0.29
N LYS A 416 -24.04 17.28 -0.40
CA LYS A 416 -24.33 15.93 0.10
C LYS A 416 -23.43 14.86 -0.54
N ILE A 417 -23.23 14.90 -1.87
CA ILE A 417 -22.37 13.96 -2.58
C ILE A 417 -20.93 14.08 -2.09
N VAL A 418 -20.40 15.31 -2.01
CA VAL A 418 -19.03 15.60 -1.58
C VAL A 418 -18.78 15.15 -0.15
N ILE A 419 -19.71 15.43 0.77
CA ILE A 419 -19.61 15.00 2.18
C ILE A 419 -19.60 13.46 2.25
N ASN A 420 -20.59 12.81 1.66
CA ASN A 420 -20.68 11.33 1.67
C ASN A 420 -19.43 10.69 1.05
N TRP A 421 -18.90 11.27 -0.03
CA TRP A 421 -17.69 10.79 -0.67
C TRP A 421 -16.44 10.97 0.21
N SER A 422 -16.31 12.11 0.88
CA SER A 422 -15.19 12.38 1.79
C SER A 422 -15.16 11.43 2.99
N LEU A 423 -16.33 10.95 3.43
CA LEU A 423 -16.48 10.01 4.54
C LEU A 423 -16.37 8.53 4.12
N SER A 424 -16.30 8.25 2.81
CA SER A 424 -16.24 6.88 2.32
C SER A 424 -14.92 6.20 2.73
N LYS A 425 -14.98 4.91 3.08
CA LYS A 425 -13.84 4.12 3.51
C LYS A 425 -12.69 4.21 2.48
N CYS A 426 -11.50 4.59 2.94
CA CYS A 426 -10.31 4.75 2.10
C CYS A 426 -9.23 3.71 2.40
N THR A 427 -9.45 2.81 3.36
CA THR A 427 -8.52 1.76 3.75
C THR A 427 -9.18 0.38 3.73
N ILE A 428 -8.37 -0.68 3.69
CA ILE A 428 -8.83 -2.08 3.61
C ILE A 428 -9.66 -2.53 4.81
#